data_AF-A0A8C4NFR0-F1
#
_entry.id   AF-A0A8C4NFR0-F1
#
_cell.length_a   1.000
_cell.length_b   1.000
_cell.length_c   1.000
_cell.angle_alpha   90.00
_cell.angle_beta   90.00
_cell.angle_gamma   90.00
#
_symmetry.space_group_name_H-M   'P 1'
#
loop_
_entity.id
_entity.type
_entity.pdbx_description
1 polymer ?
#
loop_
_entity_poly.entity_id
_entity_poly.type
_entity_poly.pdbx_seq_one_letter_code
_entity_poly.pdbx_strand_id
1 'polypeptide(L)'
;MRNAILKARRLRFVLWACPSPRSRIQTENSQRSSRVEMASTIPLLLVVLLCVNGHGHIAQPPFPPGMPNEMNIAAICNTDRPPLDRGFVVPSSAFGFLRRRVEMLHSLNAAFSGCCSQDESQQLNCAAEAWINALIVFCDHETRVKDNIHQCCFEEGSAVHRCFARLAPDRDYTGASLDSVDDAPQIISTSFPRGG
;
A
#
# COMPACT_ATOMS: atom_id res chain seq x y z
N MET A 1 46.10 37.26 34.29
CA MET A 1 46.21 36.34 33.14
C MET A 1 44.82 35.78 32.85
N ARG A 2 44.46 35.76 31.56
CA ARG A 2 43.18 35.31 31.00
C ARG A 2 43.00 33.80 31.20
N ASN A 3 41.78 33.33 31.43
CA ASN A 3 41.34 32.02 30.94
C ASN A 3 39.83 32.02 30.68
N ALA A 4 39.47 31.66 29.46
CA ALA A 4 38.18 31.87 28.82
C ALA A 4 37.29 30.63 28.98
N ILE A 5 36.02 30.83 29.33
CA ILE A 5 34.97 29.82 29.28
C ILE A 5 34.30 29.91 27.90
N LEU A 6 34.56 28.95 27.01
CA LEU A 6 33.80 28.80 25.76
C LEU A 6 32.38 28.29 26.09
N LYS A 7 31.36 29.11 25.82
CA LYS A 7 29.96 28.67 25.76
C LYS A 7 29.68 28.06 24.38
N ALA A 8 29.51 26.75 24.31
CA ALA A 8 29.03 26.07 23.11
C ALA A 8 27.55 26.45 22.84
N ARG A 9 27.28 27.11 21.69
CA ARG A 9 25.92 27.39 21.23
C ARG A 9 25.38 26.13 20.55
N ARG A 10 24.32 25.52 21.09
CA ARG A 10 23.53 24.49 20.42
C ARG A 10 22.92 25.09 19.15
N LEU A 11 23.35 24.65 17.97
CA LEU A 11 22.60 24.89 16.73
C LEU A 11 21.32 24.06 16.79
N ARG A 12 20.16 24.72 16.83
CA ARG A 12 18.88 24.08 16.51
C ARG A 12 18.79 23.99 15.00
N PHE A 13 18.95 22.79 14.44
CA PHE A 13 18.53 22.52 13.08
C PHE A 13 17.01 22.52 13.05
N VAL A 14 16.43 23.48 12.33
CA VAL A 14 15.01 23.47 11.99
C VAL A 14 14.85 22.46 10.86
N LEU A 15 14.44 21.24 11.19
CA LEU A 15 13.96 20.28 10.20
C LEU A 15 12.68 20.85 9.60
N TRP A 16 12.77 21.34 8.37
CA TRP A 16 11.61 21.77 7.61
C TRP A 16 10.93 20.52 7.05
N ALA A 17 9.84 20.09 7.68
CA ALA A 17 8.97 19.07 7.12
C ALA A 17 8.30 19.62 5.86
N CYS A 18 8.29 18.86 4.77
CA CYS A 18 7.57 19.22 3.55
C CYS A 18 6.06 19.40 3.84
N PRO A 19 5.44 20.52 3.44
CA PRO A 19 4.00 20.65 3.52
C PRO A 19 3.33 19.71 2.51
N SER A 20 2.55 18.76 3.02
CA SER A 20 1.68 17.90 2.21
C SER A 20 0.62 18.74 1.48
N PRO A 21 0.31 18.46 0.20
CA PRO A 21 -0.67 19.23 -0.55
C PRO A 21 -2.08 18.76 -0.18
N ARG A 22 -2.60 19.24 0.96
CA ARG A 22 -4.04 19.15 1.26
C ARG A 22 -4.59 20.53 1.60
N SER A 23 -5.63 20.91 0.86
CA SER A 23 -6.52 22.09 1.01
C SER A 23 -5.93 23.49 0.80
N ARG A 24 -6.25 24.08 -0.36
CA ARG A 24 -6.27 25.54 -0.59
C ARG A 24 -7.74 25.96 -0.73
N ILE A 25 -8.35 26.47 0.34
CA ILE A 25 -9.56 27.30 0.29
C ILE A 25 -9.42 28.40 1.35
N GLN A 26 -9.37 29.67 0.88
CA GLN A 26 -9.78 30.96 1.49
C GLN A 26 -9.22 31.31 2.91
N THR A 27 -8.91 32.54 3.32
CA THR A 27 -9.04 33.94 2.84
C THR A 27 -8.23 34.82 3.82
N GLU A 28 -8.04 36.09 3.44
CA GLU A 28 -7.78 37.26 4.31
C GLU A 28 -6.34 37.68 4.68
N ASN A 29 -5.92 38.74 3.98
CA ASN A 29 -5.31 39.99 4.47
C ASN A 29 -5.16 40.14 6.01
N SER A 30 -3.95 40.49 6.48
CA SER A 30 -3.67 41.85 6.97
C SER A 30 -2.22 42.01 7.50
N GLN A 31 -1.59 43.09 7.03
CA GLN A 31 -0.59 43.93 7.69
C GLN A 31 0.76 43.36 8.20
N ARG A 32 1.79 43.77 7.44
CA ARG A 32 2.92 44.62 7.90
C ARG A 32 3.87 43.99 8.92
N SER A 33 5.03 43.54 8.44
CA SER A 33 6.30 43.93 9.04
C SER A 33 7.46 43.68 8.10
N SER A 34 8.15 44.76 7.74
CA SER A 34 9.38 44.75 6.97
C SER A 34 10.48 44.05 7.76
N ARG A 35 10.95 42.91 7.25
CA ARG A 35 12.34 42.49 7.46
C ARG A 35 12.80 41.71 6.25
N VAL A 36 13.77 42.30 5.55
CA VAL A 36 14.52 41.67 4.47
C VAL A 36 15.31 40.51 5.10
N GLU A 37 14.78 39.30 5.03
CA GLU A 37 15.57 38.07 5.23
C GLU A 37 15.98 37.55 3.87
N MET A 38 17.29 37.34 3.74
CA MET A 38 17.97 37.02 2.50
C MET A 38 17.41 35.70 1.96
N ALA A 39 16.65 35.80 0.86
CA ALA A 39 16.16 34.68 0.11
C ALA A 39 17.36 33.84 -0.38
N SER A 40 17.62 32.75 0.33
CA SER A 40 18.46 31.66 -0.15
C SER A 40 17.81 31.16 -1.43
N THR A 41 18.34 31.63 -2.55
CA THR A 41 17.91 31.23 -3.88
C THR A 41 18.52 29.86 -4.11
N ILE A 42 17.91 28.84 -3.51
CA ILE A 42 18.20 27.46 -3.89
C ILE A 42 17.78 27.37 -5.36
N PRO A 43 18.70 27.15 -6.31
CA PRO A 43 18.37 27.15 -7.72
C PRO A 43 17.29 26.09 -7.96
N LEU A 44 16.29 26.41 -8.78
CA LEU A 44 15.16 25.51 -9.11
C LEU A 44 15.64 24.11 -9.50
N LEU A 45 16.82 24.01 -10.11
CA LEU A 45 17.50 22.75 -10.45
C LEU A 45 17.75 21.83 -9.23
N LEU A 46 18.11 22.38 -8.07
CA LEU A 46 18.38 21.60 -6.86
C LEU A 46 17.08 21.09 -6.21
N VAL A 47 15.98 21.86 -6.32
CA VAL A 47 14.64 21.43 -5.89
C VAL A 47 14.12 20.31 -6.79
N VAL A 48 14.35 20.39 -8.11
CA VAL A 48 13.98 19.33 -9.06
C VAL A 48 14.81 18.06 -8.83
N LEU A 49 16.12 18.16 -8.58
CA LEU A 49 16.99 17.00 -8.32
C LEU A 49 16.65 16.23 -7.04
N LEU A 50 16.09 16.88 -6.01
CA LEU A 50 15.61 16.20 -4.81
C LEU A 50 14.28 15.47 -5.03
N CYS A 51 13.51 15.81 -6.07
CA CYS A 51 12.28 15.10 -6.44
C CYS A 51 12.54 13.89 -7.34
N VAL A 52 13.66 13.86 -8.08
CA VAL A 52 13.98 12.81 -9.07
C VAL A 52 14.58 11.56 -8.42
N ASN A 53 15.08 11.65 -7.18
CA ASN A 53 15.60 10.49 -6.44
C ASN A 53 14.52 9.68 -5.70
N GLY A 54 13.25 10.02 -5.88
CA GLY A 54 12.17 9.10 -5.57
C GLY A 54 12.21 7.97 -6.58
N HIS A 55 12.90 6.87 -6.28
CA HIS A 55 12.57 5.59 -6.89
C HIS A 55 11.06 5.42 -6.70
N GLY A 56 10.29 5.64 -7.77
CA GLY A 56 8.86 5.43 -7.77
C GLY A 56 8.63 3.94 -7.57
N HIS A 57 8.65 3.49 -6.31
CA HIS A 57 8.13 2.19 -5.96
C HIS A 57 6.68 2.21 -6.39
N ILE A 58 6.34 1.39 -7.39
CA ILE A 58 4.97 1.09 -7.72
C ILE A 58 4.39 0.49 -6.43
N ALA A 59 3.65 1.30 -5.67
CA ALA A 59 2.99 0.87 -4.46
C ALA A 59 1.92 -0.15 -4.86
N GLN A 60 2.25 -1.44 -4.74
CA GLN A 60 1.31 -2.51 -5.01
C GLN A 60 0.29 -2.57 -3.86
N PRO A 61 -0.98 -2.92 -4.14
CA PRO A 61 -1.94 -3.09 -3.06
C PRO A 61 -1.51 -4.24 -2.14
N PRO A 62 -1.87 -4.17 -0.84
CA PRO A 62 -1.60 -5.27 0.09
C PRO A 62 -2.27 -6.55 -0.44
N PHE A 63 -1.45 -7.57 -0.64
CA PHE A 63 -1.88 -8.85 -1.18
C PHE A 63 -1.17 -9.99 -0.46
N PRO A 64 -1.87 -11.09 -0.13
CA PRO A 64 -3.28 -11.38 -0.39
C PRO A 64 -4.26 -10.72 0.61
N PRO A 65 -5.58 -10.67 0.29
CA PRO A 65 -6.57 -10.14 1.23
C PRO A 65 -6.78 -11.10 2.43
N GLY A 66 -7.04 -10.54 3.61
CA GLY A 66 -7.37 -11.29 4.82
C GLY A 66 -8.60 -12.19 4.65
N MET A 67 -8.69 -13.28 5.43
CA MET A 67 -9.87 -14.14 5.41
C MET A 67 -11.00 -13.49 6.24
N PRO A 68 -12.23 -13.37 5.71
CA PRO A 68 -13.39 -12.91 6.48
C PRO A 68 -13.66 -13.81 7.69
N ASN A 69 -13.93 -13.18 8.83
CA ASN A 69 -14.27 -13.83 10.10
C ASN A 69 -15.08 -12.87 10.97
N GLU A 70 -15.60 -13.37 12.10
CA GLU A 70 -16.44 -12.59 13.02
C GLU A 70 -15.76 -11.32 13.55
N MET A 71 -14.43 -11.30 13.68
CA MET A 71 -13.69 -10.17 14.22
C MET A 71 -13.45 -9.05 13.19
N ASN A 72 -13.43 -9.37 11.89
CA ASN A 72 -13.10 -8.40 10.83
C ASN A 72 -14.27 -8.08 9.89
N ILE A 73 -15.43 -8.75 10.01
CA ILE A 73 -16.56 -8.51 9.12
C ILE A 73 -17.07 -7.06 9.19
N ALA A 74 -17.09 -6.47 10.38
CA ALA A 74 -17.45 -5.06 10.56
C ALA A 74 -16.46 -4.12 9.84
N ALA A 75 -15.17 -4.44 9.83
CA ALA A 75 -14.16 -3.68 9.09
C ALA A 75 -14.29 -3.89 7.58
N ILE A 76 -14.64 -5.10 7.13
CA ILE A 76 -14.91 -5.40 5.72
C ILE A 76 -16.08 -4.56 5.20
N CYS A 77 -17.15 -4.45 5.99
CA CYS A 77 -18.37 -3.72 5.64
C CYS A 77 -18.35 -2.24 6.01
N ASN A 78 -17.23 -1.72 6.49
CA ASN A 78 -17.08 -0.29 6.73
C ASN A 78 -17.01 0.48 5.40
N THR A 79 -17.96 1.40 5.19
CA THR A 79 -18.04 2.23 3.98
C THR A 79 -16.86 3.19 3.83
N ASP A 80 -16.20 3.54 4.94
CA ASP A 80 -15.03 4.41 4.95
C ASP A 80 -13.71 3.64 4.76
N ARG A 81 -13.78 2.30 4.65
CA ARG A 81 -12.59 1.48 4.38
C ARG A 81 -12.04 1.81 2.99
N PRO A 82 -10.73 2.02 2.83
CA PRO A 82 -10.12 2.09 1.51
C PRO A 82 -10.43 0.84 0.68
N PRO A 83 -10.65 0.97 -0.65
CA PRO A 83 -10.76 -0.18 -1.54
C PRO A 83 -9.54 -1.11 -1.42
N LEU A 84 -9.75 -2.41 -1.60
CA LEU A 84 -8.68 -3.39 -1.47
C LEU A 84 -7.54 -3.17 -2.47
N ASP A 85 -7.89 -2.79 -3.69
CA ASP A 85 -6.94 -2.42 -4.75
C ASP A 85 -6.28 -1.06 -4.52
N ARG A 86 -6.68 -0.30 -3.48
CA ARG A 86 -6.21 1.06 -3.16
C ARG A 86 -6.36 2.03 -4.34
N GLY A 87 -7.31 1.79 -5.24
CA GLY A 87 -7.46 2.56 -6.48
C GLY A 87 -6.27 2.42 -7.43
N PHE A 88 -5.50 1.32 -7.30
CA PHE A 88 -4.35 1.05 -8.15
C PHE A 88 -4.80 0.86 -9.60
N VAL A 89 -4.31 1.73 -10.48
CA VAL A 89 -4.54 1.62 -11.93
C VAL A 89 -3.35 0.90 -12.55
N VAL A 90 -3.62 -0.25 -13.17
CA VAL A 90 -2.60 -1.07 -13.81
C VAL A 90 -2.37 -0.56 -15.24
N PRO A 91 -1.20 -0.01 -15.60
CA PRO A 91 -0.91 0.35 -16.99
C PRO A 91 -0.85 -0.90 -17.87
N SER A 92 -1.11 -0.76 -19.16
CA SER A 92 -1.09 -1.89 -20.10
C SER A 92 0.27 -2.59 -20.18
N SER A 93 1.35 -1.86 -19.91
CA SER A 93 2.74 -2.35 -19.83
C SER A 93 3.11 -3.05 -18.53
N ALA A 94 2.21 -3.08 -17.53
CA ALA A 94 2.49 -3.74 -16.27
C ALA A 94 2.63 -5.26 -16.42
N PHE A 95 3.35 -5.85 -15.47
CA PHE A 95 3.48 -7.30 -15.37
C PHE A 95 2.11 -7.98 -15.23
N GLY A 96 1.92 -9.09 -15.95
CA GLY A 96 0.64 -9.81 -15.96
C GLY A 96 0.19 -10.27 -14.58
N PHE A 97 1.12 -10.69 -13.71
CA PHE A 97 0.80 -11.10 -12.33
C PHE A 97 0.23 -9.94 -11.51
N LEU A 98 0.77 -8.72 -11.68
CA LEU A 98 0.29 -7.54 -10.95
C LEU A 98 -1.12 -7.18 -11.40
N ARG A 99 -1.37 -7.25 -12.71
CA ARG A 99 -2.71 -7.03 -13.27
C ARG A 99 -3.74 -7.99 -12.66
N ARG A 100 -3.43 -9.29 -12.63
CA ARG A 100 -4.34 -10.30 -12.08
C ARG A 100 -4.60 -10.12 -10.58
N ARG A 101 -3.58 -9.72 -9.80
CA ARG A 101 -3.76 -9.40 -8.37
C ARG A 101 -4.72 -8.22 -8.17
N VAL A 102 -4.52 -7.14 -8.92
CA VAL A 102 -5.38 -5.96 -8.83
C VAL A 102 -6.80 -6.26 -9.29
N GLU A 103 -6.97 -6.99 -10.40
CA GLU A 103 -8.28 -7.43 -10.91
C GLU A 103 -9.02 -8.31 -9.90
N MET A 104 -8.31 -9.22 -9.22
CA MET A 104 -8.88 -10.03 -8.14
C MET A 104 -9.36 -9.16 -6.98
N LEU A 105 -8.52 -8.23 -6.49
CA LEU A 105 -8.87 -7.34 -5.38
C LEU A 105 -10.04 -6.41 -5.73
N HIS A 106 -10.05 -5.90 -6.95
CA HIS A 106 -11.14 -5.06 -7.47
C HIS A 106 -12.47 -5.82 -7.48
N SER A 107 -12.46 -7.02 -8.06
CA SER A 107 -13.65 -7.90 -8.14
C SER A 107 -14.13 -8.30 -6.74
N LEU A 108 -13.20 -8.61 -5.83
CA LEU A 108 -13.53 -8.93 -4.44
C LEU A 108 -14.13 -7.73 -3.70
N ASN A 109 -13.66 -6.51 -3.96
CA ASN A 109 -14.21 -5.31 -3.37
C ASN A 109 -15.68 -5.10 -3.77
N ALA A 110 -16.01 -5.33 -5.04
CA ALA A 110 -17.39 -5.31 -5.52
C ALA A 110 -18.26 -6.41 -4.86
N ALA A 111 -17.73 -7.63 -4.75
CA ALA A 111 -18.44 -8.74 -4.10
C ALA A 111 -18.71 -8.46 -2.61
N PHE A 112 -17.73 -7.92 -1.88
CA PHE A 112 -17.92 -7.48 -0.51
C PHE A 112 -18.98 -6.40 -0.38
N SER A 113 -19.00 -5.40 -1.26
CA SER A 113 -20.07 -4.39 -1.26
C SER A 113 -21.46 -5.00 -1.42
N GLY A 114 -21.60 -6.00 -2.28
CA GLY A 114 -22.84 -6.78 -2.43
C GLY A 114 -23.23 -7.53 -1.15
N CYS A 115 -22.27 -8.21 -0.52
CA CYS A 115 -22.49 -8.92 0.75
C CYS A 115 -22.87 -7.98 1.89
N CYS A 116 -22.21 -6.82 2.01
CA CYS A 116 -22.47 -5.84 3.06
C CYS A 116 -23.80 -5.11 2.92
N SER A 117 -24.47 -5.26 1.78
CA SER A 117 -25.85 -4.76 1.58
C SER A 117 -26.92 -5.75 2.06
N GLN A 118 -26.52 -6.95 2.47
CA GLN A 118 -27.41 -7.97 3.04
C GLN A 118 -27.57 -7.79 4.56
N ASP A 119 -28.51 -8.54 5.14
CA ASP A 119 -28.71 -8.62 6.59
C ASP A 119 -27.41 -9.03 7.30
N GLU A 120 -27.11 -8.44 8.45
CA GLU A 120 -25.87 -8.67 9.22
C GLU A 120 -25.56 -10.16 9.43
N SER A 121 -26.60 -10.97 9.68
CA SER A 121 -26.47 -12.42 9.87
C SER A 121 -25.95 -13.18 8.63
N GLN A 122 -26.07 -12.61 7.43
CA GLN A 122 -25.66 -13.22 6.15
C GLN A 122 -24.32 -12.68 5.66
N GLN A 123 -23.91 -11.48 6.11
CA GLN A 123 -22.71 -10.79 5.63
C GLN A 123 -21.45 -11.65 5.74
N LEU A 124 -21.23 -12.29 6.89
CA LEU A 124 -20.03 -13.10 7.11
C LEU A 124 -19.94 -14.29 6.15
N ASN A 125 -21.02 -15.06 6.02
CA ASN A 125 -21.05 -16.23 5.15
C ASN A 125 -20.90 -15.82 3.68
N CYS A 126 -21.60 -14.77 3.24
CA CYS A 126 -21.47 -14.22 1.90
C CYS A 126 -20.03 -13.76 1.62
N ALA A 127 -19.43 -12.99 2.53
CA ALA A 127 -18.07 -12.47 2.35
C ALA A 127 -17.04 -13.60 2.33
N ALA A 128 -17.17 -14.60 3.21
CA ALA A 128 -16.27 -15.76 3.22
C ALA A 128 -16.35 -16.55 1.91
N GLU A 129 -17.56 -16.78 1.38
CA GLU A 129 -17.75 -17.44 0.08
C GLU A 129 -17.19 -16.61 -1.08
N ALA A 130 -17.45 -15.29 -1.11
CA ALA A 130 -16.90 -14.39 -2.10
C ALA A 130 -15.36 -14.40 -2.10
N TRP A 131 -14.75 -14.43 -0.92
CA TRP A 131 -13.30 -14.51 -0.76
C TRP A 131 -12.74 -15.84 -1.30
N ILE A 132 -13.37 -16.97 -0.98
CA ILE A 132 -12.99 -18.29 -1.51
C ILE A 132 -13.08 -18.30 -3.04
N ASN A 133 -14.22 -17.86 -3.59
CA ASN A 133 -14.46 -17.84 -5.04
C ASN A 133 -13.44 -16.96 -5.77
N ALA A 134 -13.09 -15.81 -5.20
CA ALA A 134 -12.07 -14.93 -5.76
C ALA A 134 -10.68 -15.58 -5.80
N LEU A 135 -10.31 -16.38 -4.79
CA LEU A 135 -9.05 -17.14 -4.79
C LEU A 135 -9.04 -18.27 -5.82
N ILE A 136 -10.17 -18.98 -5.98
CA ILE A 136 -10.30 -20.05 -6.99
C ILE A 136 -10.10 -19.47 -8.39
N VAL A 137 -10.81 -18.38 -8.71
CA VAL A 137 -10.69 -17.70 -10.01
C VAL A 137 -9.28 -17.16 -10.22
N PHE A 138 -8.67 -16.57 -9.18
CA PHE A 138 -7.30 -16.08 -9.25
C PHE A 138 -6.29 -17.20 -9.54
N CYS A 139 -6.36 -18.33 -8.83
CA CYS A 139 -5.44 -19.44 -9.06
C CYS A 139 -5.66 -20.13 -10.41
N ASP A 140 -6.89 -20.22 -10.91
CA ASP A 140 -7.15 -20.67 -12.29
C ASP A 140 -6.50 -19.74 -13.32
N HIS A 141 -6.61 -18.42 -13.14
CA HIS A 141 -5.96 -17.45 -14.01
C HIS A 141 -4.42 -17.50 -13.92
N GLU A 142 -3.87 -17.65 -12.72
CA GLU A 142 -2.42 -17.75 -12.51
C GLU A 142 -1.86 -19.02 -13.15
N THR A 143 -2.49 -20.18 -12.96
CA THR A 143 -1.99 -21.47 -13.49
C THR A 143 -2.06 -21.58 -15.02
N ARG A 144 -2.98 -20.85 -15.66
CA ARG A 144 -3.03 -20.72 -17.14
C ARG A 144 -1.83 -19.97 -17.71
N VAL A 145 -1.16 -19.16 -16.90
CA VAL A 145 0.03 -18.40 -17.28
C VAL A 145 1.23 -19.02 -16.59
N LYS A 146 2.12 -19.68 -17.35
CA LYS A 146 3.27 -20.45 -16.81
C LYS A 146 4.38 -19.59 -16.18
N ASP A 147 4.08 -18.37 -15.76
CA ASP A 147 5.05 -17.44 -15.19
C ASP A 147 4.47 -16.70 -13.98
N ASN A 148 5.28 -16.62 -12.92
CA ASN A 148 5.01 -15.90 -11.67
C ASN A 148 3.71 -16.30 -10.94
N ILE A 149 3.38 -17.60 -10.91
CA ILE A 149 2.24 -18.15 -10.15
C ILE A 149 2.44 -17.90 -8.65
N HIS A 150 1.43 -17.36 -7.99
CA HIS A 150 1.45 -17.20 -6.54
C HIS A 150 1.61 -18.55 -5.81
N GLN A 151 2.55 -18.63 -4.85
CA GLN A 151 2.93 -19.89 -4.19
C GLN A 151 1.75 -20.66 -3.57
N CYS A 152 0.74 -19.97 -3.03
CA CYS A 152 -0.42 -20.61 -2.44
C CYS A 152 -1.32 -21.35 -3.45
N CYS A 153 -1.19 -21.06 -4.76
CA CYS A 153 -1.94 -21.77 -5.79
C CYS A 153 -1.38 -23.17 -6.10
N PHE A 154 -0.23 -23.54 -5.53
CA PHE A 154 0.29 -24.91 -5.58
C PHE A 154 -0.26 -25.82 -4.48
N GLU A 155 -0.97 -25.25 -3.51
CA GLU A 155 -1.64 -26.00 -2.45
C GLU A 155 -2.92 -26.68 -2.98
N GLU A 156 -3.43 -27.67 -2.24
CA GLU A 156 -4.65 -28.40 -2.63
C GLU A 156 -5.81 -28.18 -1.65
N GLY A 157 -7.03 -28.11 -2.19
CA GLY A 157 -8.26 -27.99 -1.41
C GLY A 157 -8.23 -26.82 -0.41
N SER A 158 -8.56 -27.10 0.84
CA SER A 158 -8.62 -26.07 1.89
C SER A 158 -7.23 -25.52 2.31
N ALA A 159 -6.14 -26.16 1.90
CA ALA A 159 -4.78 -25.67 2.20
C ALA A 159 -4.47 -24.37 1.45
N VAL A 160 -5.02 -24.19 0.24
CA VAL A 160 -4.94 -22.95 -0.55
C VAL A 160 -5.41 -21.77 0.31
N HIS A 161 -6.60 -21.89 0.89
CA HIS A 161 -7.22 -20.85 1.71
C HIS A 161 -6.39 -20.54 2.95
N ARG A 162 -5.90 -21.57 3.65
CA ARG A 162 -5.03 -21.36 4.83
C ARG A 162 -3.72 -20.67 4.46
N CYS A 163 -3.14 -20.99 3.31
CA CYS A 163 -1.92 -20.33 2.84
C CYS A 163 -2.16 -18.84 2.59
N PHE A 164 -3.23 -18.48 1.86
CA PHE A 164 -3.58 -17.08 1.61
C PHE A 164 -3.88 -16.32 2.91
N ALA A 165 -4.70 -16.90 3.80
CA ALA A 165 -5.05 -16.28 5.08
C ALA A 165 -3.84 -16.02 6.00
N ARG A 166 -2.83 -16.89 5.93
CA ARG A 166 -1.57 -16.77 6.70
C ARG A 166 -0.65 -15.68 6.15
N LEU A 167 -0.63 -15.50 4.83
CA LEU A 167 0.25 -14.54 4.17
C LEU A 167 -0.35 -13.15 4.01
N ALA A 168 -1.63 -12.96 4.36
CA ALA A 168 -2.30 -11.68 4.23
C ALA A 168 -1.64 -10.60 5.10
N PRO A 169 -1.09 -9.52 4.51
CA PRO A 169 -0.43 -8.46 5.26
C PRO A 169 -1.39 -7.57 6.07
N ASP A 170 -2.67 -7.49 5.66
CA ASP A 170 -3.73 -6.77 6.36
C ASP A 170 -4.91 -7.73 6.61
N ARG A 171 -4.83 -8.50 7.71
CA ARG A 171 -5.82 -9.53 8.05
C ARG A 171 -7.13 -8.94 8.55
N ASP A 172 -7.05 -7.76 9.16
CA ASP A 172 -8.15 -7.10 9.87
C ASP A 172 -8.72 -5.90 9.10
N TYR A 173 -8.23 -5.66 7.88
CA TYR A 173 -8.69 -4.59 6.99
C TYR A 173 -8.56 -3.19 7.59
N THR A 174 -7.55 -2.99 8.43
CA THR A 174 -7.30 -1.71 9.14
C THR A 174 -6.53 -0.72 8.28
N GLY A 175 -5.92 -1.19 7.18
CA GLY A 175 -5.08 -0.40 6.31
C GLY A 175 -3.75 0.05 6.91
N ALA A 176 -3.37 -0.49 8.06
CA ALA A 176 -2.12 -0.16 8.75
C ALA A 176 -0.86 -0.77 8.10
N SER A 177 -0.97 -1.59 7.05
CA SER A 177 0.16 -2.35 6.51
C SER A 177 1.02 -1.62 5.46
N LEU A 178 0.80 -0.33 5.20
CA LEU A 178 1.53 0.42 4.16
C LEU A 178 2.61 1.38 4.70
N ASP A 179 2.69 1.58 6.02
CA ASP A 179 3.64 2.53 6.62
C ASP A 179 4.97 1.85 7.05
N SER A 180 5.24 0.59 6.67
CA SER A 180 6.43 -0.15 7.15
C SER A 180 7.08 -1.12 6.16
N VAL A 181 6.78 -1.04 4.86
CA VAL A 181 7.42 -1.94 3.86
C VAL A 181 8.72 -1.32 3.31
N ASP A 182 9.67 -1.02 4.19
CA ASP A 182 11.08 -0.80 3.80
C ASP A 182 11.94 -2.06 4.03
N ASP A 183 11.39 -3.14 4.58
CA ASP A 183 12.11 -4.39 4.86
C ASP A 183 11.35 -5.66 4.38
N ALA A 184 10.90 -5.68 3.12
CA ALA A 184 10.58 -6.98 2.50
C ALA A 184 11.91 -7.66 2.13
N PRO A 185 12.21 -8.88 2.63
CA PRO A 185 13.32 -9.65 2.12
C PRO A 185 13.07 -9.86 0.62
N GLN A 186 14.01 -9.38 -0.20
CA GLN A 186 14.11 -9.78 -1.60
C GLN A 186 14.11 -11.31 -1.60
N ILE A 187 13.00 -11.95 -1.99
CA ILE A 187 13.03 -13.38 -2.27
C ILE A 187 13.96 -13.51 -3.47
N ILE A 188 15.11 -14.06 -3.14
CA ILE A 188 16.26 -14.35 -3.97
C ILE A 188 15.76 -14.88 -5.32
N SER A 189 16.02 -14.12 -6.37
CA SER A 189 16.13 -14.65 -7.72
C SER A 189 17.29 -15.66 -7.68
N THR A 190 16.98 -16.90 -7.36
CA THR A 190 17.91 -17.99 -7.61
C THR A 190 17.82 -18.25 -9.10
N SER A 191 18.83 -17.75 -9.79
CA SER A 191 19.23 -18.19 -11.11
C SER A 191 19.07 -19.71 -11.24
N PHE A 192 18.18 -20.14 -12.12
CA PHE A 192 18.22 -21.50 -12.66
C PHE A 192 19.57 -21.66 -13.38
N PRO A 193 20.48 -22.57 -12.95
CA PRO A 193 21.60 -22.93 -13.78
C PRO A 193 21.06 -23.71 -14.99
N ARG A 194 21.34 -23.20 -16.20
CA ARG A 194 21.26 -24.01 -17.41
C ARG A 194 22.27 -25.16 -17.28
N GLY A 195 21.77 -26.36 -17.01
CA GLY A 195 22.54 -27.60 -17.12
C GLY A 195 22.95 -27.83 -18.58
N GLY A 196 24.17 -28.32 -18.74
CA GLY A 196 24.83 -28.58 -20.03
C GLY A 196 24.47 -29.91 -20.67
#